data_AF-A0A7W1V7V6-F1
#
_entry.id   AF-A0A7W1V7V6-F1
#
_cell.length_a   1.000
_cell.length_b   1.000
_cell.length_c   1.000
_cell.angle_alpha   90.00
_cell.angle_beta   90.00
_cell.angle_gamma   90.00
#
_symmetry.space_group_name_H-M   'P 1'
#
loop_
_entity.id
_entity.type
_entity.pdbx_description
1 polymer ?
#
loop_
_entity_poly.entity_id
_entity_poly.type
_entity_poly.pdbx_seq_one_letter_code
_entity_poly.pdbx_strand_id
1 'polypeptide(L)'
;MLSKPMIEAFWDVVRQFSNNENKPSDSIEEPSHKKNSEDSFLAALPVVRKIVRRRFVSLRQAEKSDLEQGIILRLLNWREKYPEKSEKMSTGDWESFAARTAYNETNRHFSKNAAGASHFPLDVADEIESPQSVAGDSDAEFQSLAYFVWQETCQLSLRQRRALLLHSRKLIVYFQKGGVREEELAQSLEMEIGEWLEVVVKLPLQDAQIARFVGATDERRNLESVINSIKKARHEARAKLRLLTNK
;
A
#
# COMPACT_ATOMS: atom_id res chain seq x y z
N MET A 1 5.37 -19.22 20.12
CA MET A 1 6.63 -19.82 19.66
C MET A 1 6.31 -21.13 18.96
N LEU A 2 6.18 -21.13 17.64
CA LEU A 2 6.01 -22.39 16.90
C LEU A 2 7.35 -23.10 16.86
N SER A 3 7.35 -24.37 17.24
CA SER A 3 8.56 -25.16 17.43
C SER A 3 9.22 -25.46 16.08
N LYS A 4 10.57 -25.44 16.08
CA LYS A 4 11.45 -25.82 14.94
C LYS A 4 10.98 -27.04 14.11
N PRO A 5 10.37 -28.11 14.64
CA PRO A 5 9.94 -29.24 13.81
C PRO A 5 8.88 -28.89 12.75
N MET A 6 8.09 -27.83 12.90
CA MET A 6 7.03 -27.50 11.93
C MET A 6 7.58 -26.79 10.67
N ILE A 7 8.70 -26.09 10.80
CA ILE A 7 9.38 -25.44 9.67
C ILE A 7 10.23 -26.47 8.90
N GLU A 8 10.85 -27.43 9.60
CA GLU A 8 11.56 -28.55 8.97
C GLU A 8 10.61 -29.45 8.17
N ALA A 9 9.42 -29.75 8.69
CA ALA A 9 8.42 -30.55 7.99
C ALA A 9 7.94 -29.91 6.67
N PHE A 10 7.84 -28.58 6.63
CA PHE A 10 7.50 -27.86 5.40
C PHE A 10 8.61 -27.95 4.35
N TRP A 11 9.89 -27.84 4.76
CA TRP A 11 11.02 -27.96 3.84
C TRP A 11 11.29 -29.40 3.39
N ASP A 12 10.97 -30.41 4.20
CA ASP A 12 11.11 -31.81 3.81
C ASP A 12 10.06 -32.24 2.78
N VAL A 13 8.83 -31.70 2.86
CA VAL A 13 7.81 -31.87 1.81
C VAL A 13 8.30 -31.23 0.51
N VAL A 14 8.85 -30.02 0.57
CA VAL A 14 9.40 -29.32 -0.62
C VAL A 14 10.61 -30.05 -1.21
N ARG A 15 11.46 -30.68 -0.37
CA ARG A 15 12.65 -31.41 -0.82
C ARG A 15 12.31 -32.79 -1.40
N GLN A 16 11.23 -33.43 -0.96
CA GLN A 16 10.70 -34.67 -1.57
C GLN A 16 10.18 -34.47 -3.01
N PHE A 17 9.73 -33.27 -3.36
CA PHE A 17 9.33 -32.96 -4.75
C PHE A 17 10.51 -32.67 -5.69
N SER A 18 11.74 -32.53 -5.18
CA SER A 18 12.90 -32.13 -5.98
C SER A 18 13.80 -33.30 -6.45
N ASN A 19 13.60 -34.52 -5.96
CA ASN A 19 14.48 -35.68 -6.25
C ASN A 19 13.69 -36.91 -6.69
N ASN A 20 12.90 -36.81 -7.75
CA ASN A 20 12.37 -38.02 -8.38
C ASN A 20 12.23 -37.88 -9.90
N GLU A 21 13.35 -38.01 -10.61
CA GLU A 21 13.33 -38.59 -11.95
C GLU A 21 14.54 -39.53 -12.12
N ASN A 22 14.28 -40.85 -12.09
CA ASN A 22 14.40 -41.67 -13.31
C ASN A 22 13.90 -43.12 -13.11
N LYS A 23 12.67 -43.34 -13.62
CA LYS A 23 12.25 -44.23 -14.72
C LYS A 23 12.68 -45.72 -14.74
N PRO A 24 11.86 -46.61 -15.35
CA PRO A 24 11.78 -46.64 -16.81
C PRO A 24 10.37 -46.77 -17.43
N SER A 25 10.30 -46.36 -18.71
CA SER A 25 9.29 -46.63 -19.76
C SER A 25 7.85 -46.21 -19.45
N ASP A 26 7.23 -45.23 -20.11
CA ASP A 26 7.16 -45.04 -21.56
C ASP A 26 7.30 -43.58 -22.01
N SER A 27 7.57 -43.43 -23.30
CA SER A 27 7.73 -42.19 -24.05
C SER A 27 6.45 -41.35 -24.08
N ILE A 28 6.46 -40.18 -23.43
CA ILE A 28 5.57 -39.05 -23.75
C ILE A 28 6.47 -37.82 -23.87
N GLU A 29 6.54 -37.26 -25.07
CA GLU A 29 7.15 -35.96 -25.34
C GLU A 29 6.42 -34.90 -24.51
N GLU A 30 7.07 -34.32 -23.50
CA GLU A 30 6.55 -33.10 -22.87
C GLU A 30 6.81 -31.90 -23.78
N PRO A 31 5.77 -31.14 -24.18
CA PRO A 31 5.93 -30.02 -25.09
C PRO A 31 6.64 -28.85 -24.38
N SER A 32 7.78 -28.43 -24.95
CA SER A 32 8.62 -27.30 -24.53
C SER A 32 7.86 -25.98 -24.26
N HIS A 33 6.66 -25.85 -24.82
CA HIS A 33 5.77 -24.71 -24.63
C HIS A 33 5.25 -24.53 -23.19
N LYS A 34 5.12 -25.62 -22.42
CA LYS A 34 4.61 -25.54 -21.03
C LYS A 34 5.59 -24.87 -20.07
N LYS A 35 6.88 -25.18 -20.18
CA LYS A 35 7.94 -24.59 -19.35
C LYS A 35 8.08 -23.08 -19.59
N ASN A 36 8.03 -22.67 -20.86
CA ASN A 36 8.11 -21.24 -21.22
C ASN A 36 6.91 -20.41 -20.70
N SER A 37 5.72 -21.02 -20.65
CA SER A 37 4.51 -20.39 -20.10
C SER A 37 4.58 -20.23 -18.58
N GLU A 38 5.13 -21.23 -17.89
CA GLU A 38 5.31 -21.18 -16.43
C GLU A 38 6.34 -20.12 -16.02
N ASP A 39 7.48 -20.06 -16.70
CA ASP A 39 8.50 -19.05 -16.45
C ASP A 39 7.97 -17.64 -16.71
N SER A 40 7.19 -17.47 -17.78
CA SER A 40 6.55 -16.19 -18.12
C SER A 40 5.50 -15.76 -17.09
N PHE A 41 4.75 -16.71 -16.53
CA PHE A 41 3.80 -16.46 -15.45
C PHE A 41 4.51 -16.04 -14.16
N LEU A 42 5.56 -16.77 -13.76
CA LEU A 42 6.33 -16.49 -12.55
C LEU A 42 7.02 -15.12 -12.62
N ALA A 43 7.52 -14.74 -13.80
CA ALA A 43 8.14 -13.45 -14.05
C ALA A 43 7.17 -12.26 -13.89
N ALA A 44 5.86 -12.49 -13.99
CA ALA A 44 4.83 -11.45 -13.81
C ALA A 44 4.42 -11.23 -12.34
N LEU A 45 4.68 -12.18 -11.44
CA LEU A 45 4.32 -12.06 -10.01
C LEU A 45 4.97 -10.85 -9.29
N PRO A 46 6.25 -10.49 -9.57
CA PRO A 46 6.83 -9.26 -9.05
C PRO A 46 6.04 -7.98 -9.40
N VAL A 47 5.33 -7.96 -10.53
CA VAL A 47 4.48 -6.81 -10.93
C VAL A 47 3.30 -6.66 -9.98
N VAL A 48 2.67 -7.76 -9.57
CA VAL A 48 1.60 -7.77 -8.56
C VAL A 48 2.12 -7.21 -7.25
N ARG A 49 3.25 -7.73 -6.77
CA ARG A 49 3.91 -7.24 -5.53
C ARG A 49 4.18 -5.75 -5.58
N LYS A 50 4.71 -5.28 -6.70
CA LYS A 50 5.05 -3.87 -6.92
C LYS A 50 3.80 -2.98 -6.89
N ILE A 51 2.70 -3.40 -7.51
CA ILE A 51 1.44 -2.65 -7.54
C ILE A 51 0.79 -2.63 -6.16
N VAL A 52 0.70 -3.78 -5.48
CA VAL A 52 0.14 -3.85 -4.12
C VAL A 52 0.98 -3.01 -3.15
N ARG A 53 2.31 -3.10 -3.18
CA ARG A 53 3.17 -2.28 -2.31
C ARG A 53 3.09 -0.79 -2.58
N ARG A 54 3.01 -0.38 -3.85
CA ARG A 54 2.95 1.05 -4.24
C ARG A 54 1.59 1.67 -3.95
N ARG A 55 0.52 0.91 -4.14
CA ARG A 55 -0.85 1.39 -3.98
C ARG A 55 -1.34 1.28 -2.55
N PHE A 56 -0.74 0.38 -1.78
CA PHE A 56 -0.97 0.19 -0.35
C PHE A 56 0.34 0.36 0.38
N VAL A 57 0.80 1.61 0.47
CA VAL A 57 1.83 1.99 1.45
C VAL A 57 1.33 1.66 2.88
N SER A 58 0.01 1.55 3.03
CA SER A 58 -0.69 1.82 4.26
C SER A 58 -1.38 0.58 4.93
N LEU A 59 -1.69 -0.54 4.23
CA LEU A 59 -2.30 -1.73 4.89
C LEU A 59 -1.39 -2.37 5.97
N ARG A 60 -1.96 -3.15 6.91
CA ARG A 60 -1.12 -4.03 7.74
C ARG A 60 -0.41 -5.03 6.83
N GLN A 61 0.81 -5.43 7.20
CA GLN A 61 1.61 -6.35 6.38
C GLN A 61 0.86 -7.66 6.07
N ALA A 62 0.04 -8.15 7.01
CA ALA A 62 -0.83 -9.31 6.83
C ALA A 62 -1.85 -9.10 5.71
N GLU A 63 -2.58 -7.98 5.71
CA GLU A 63 -3.60 -7.71 4.70
C GLU A 63 -2.99 -7.45 3.31
N LYS A 64 -1.76 -6.90 3.25
CA LYS A 64 -1.00 -6.80 1.97
C LYS A 64 -0.68 -8.19 1.44
N SER A 65 -0.26 -9.09 2.32
CA SER A 65 0.03 -10.48 1.96
C SER A 65 -1.22 -11.23 1.53
N ASP A 66 -2.36 -11.05 2.21
CA ASP A 66 -3.63 -11.69 1.86
C ASP A 66 -4.14 -11.21 0.50
N LEU A 67 -4.07 -9.89 0.24
CA LEU A 67 -4.46 -9.33 -1.04
C LEU A 67 -3.52 -9.78 -2.17
N GLU A 68 -2.21 -9.82 -1.92
CA GLU A 68 -1.21 -10.35 -2.86
C GLU A 68 -1.53 -11.82 -3.19
N GLN A 69 -1.70 -12.67 -2.17
CA GLN A 69 -2.03 -14.08 -2.34
C GLN A 69 -3.36 -14.27 -3.09
N GLY A 70 -4.39 -13.49 -2.76
CA GLY A 70 -5.68 -13.54 -3.45
C GLY A 70 -5.59 -13.17 -4.93
N ILE A 71 -4.76 -12.18 -5.28
CA ILE A 71 -4.51 -11.82 -6.69
C ILE A 71 -3.75 -12.95 -7.40
N ILE A 72 -2.72 -13.52 -6.77
CA ILE A 72 -1.93 -14.62 -7.33
C ILE A 72 -2.81 -15.85 -7.58
N LEU A 73 -3.63 -16.25 -6.60
CA LEU A 73 -4.58 -17.36 -6.73
C LEU A 73 -5.57 -17.13 -7.86
N ARG A 74 -6.04 -15.89 -8.07
CA ARG A 74 -6.93 -15.58 -9.19
C ARG A 74 -6.23 -15.73 -10.54
N LEU A 75 -4.96 -15.33 -10.65
CA LEU A 75 -4.19 -15.52 -11.87
C LEU A 75 -3.94 -17.01 -12.14
N LEU A 76 -3.65 -17.80 -11.11
CA LEU A 76 -3.51 -19.27 -11.20
C LEU A 76 -4.81 -19.94 -11.66
N ASN A 77 -5.93 -19.64 -11.00
CA ASN A 77 -7.24 -20.18 -11.38
C ASN A 77 -7.63 -19.79 -12.81
N TRP A 78 -7.24 -18.59 -13.26
CA TRP A 78 -7.49 -18.18 -14.64
C TRP A 78 -6.63 -18.98 -15.63
N ARG A 79 -5.34 -19.21 -15.32
CA ARG A 79 -4.44 -20.04 -16.12
C ARG A 79 -4.98 -21.45 -16.29
N GLU A 80 -5.39 -22.07 -15.19
CA GLU A 80 -5.98 -23.42 -15.18
C GLU A 80 -7.29 -23.49 -15.97
N LYS A 81 -8.09 -22.44 -15.92
CA LYS A 81 -9.35 -22.34 -16.67
C LYS A 81 -9.15 -22.10 -18.17
N TYR A 82 -8.03 -21.49 -18.57
CA TYR A 82 -7.75 -21.11 -19.95
C TYR A 82 -6.33 -21.52 -20.40
N PRO A 83 -6.00 -22.83 -20.38
CA PRO A 83 -4.65 -23.31 -20.61
C PRO A 83 -4.10 -22.88 -21.98
N GLU A 84 -4.89 -23.05 -23.05
CA GLU A 84 -4.49 -22.68 -24.42
C GLU A 84 -4.18 -21.19 -24.61
N LYS A 85 -4.85 -20.31 -23.87
CA LYS A 85 -4.58 -18.86 -23.92
C LYS A 85 -3.34 -18.53 -23.12
N SER A 86 -3.20 -19.17 -21.96
CA SER A 86 -2.08 -18.98 -21.04
C SER A 86 -0.74 -19.44 -21.61
N GLU A 87 -0.76 -20.50 -22.44
CA GLU A 87 0.42 -21.03 -23.14
C GLU A 87 0.91 -20.10 -24.27
N LYS A 88 -0.01 -19.31 -24.85
CA LYS A 88 0.29 -18.37 -25.93
C LYS A 88 0.73 -16.98 -25.43
N MET A 89 0.59 -16.72 -24.13
CA MET A 89 0.93 -15.43 -23.56
C MET A 89 2.44 -15.29 -23.39
N SER A 90 2.99 -14.22 -23.95
CA SER A 90 4.37 -13.82 -23.70
C SER A 90 4.53 -13.29 -22.27
N THR A 91 5.77 -13.15 -21.81
CA THR A 91 6.07 -12.54 -20.51
C THR A 91 5.46 -11.14 -20.37
N GLY A 92 5.54 -10.30 -21.40
CA GLY A 92 4.96 -8.94 -21.37
C GLY A 92 3.42 -8.94 -21.33
N ASP A 93 2.77 -9.93 -21.94
CA ASP A 93 1.32 -10.11 -21.85
C ASP A 93 0.91 -10.53 -20.44
N TRP A 94 1.68 -11.42 -19.82
CA TRP A 94 1.48 -11.84 -18.44
C TRP A 94 1.66 -10.70 -17.46
N GLU A 95 2.70 -9.87 -17.63
CA GLU A 95 2.92 -8.68 -16.81
C GLU A 95 1.75 -7.68 -16.94
N SER A 96 1.28 -7.44 -18.16
CA SER A 96 0.16 -6.55 -18.44
C SER A 96 -1.16 -7.08 -17.84
N PHE A 97 -1.40 -8.39 -17.93
CA PHE A 97 -2.56 -9.05 -17.36
C PHE A 97 -2.54 -9.07 -15.83
N ALA A 98 -1.38 -9.38 -15.25
CA ALA A 98 -1.13 -9.33 -13.81
C ALA A 98 -1.32 -7.90 -13.28
N ALA A 99 -0.82 -6.88 -14.00
CA ALA A 99 -1.00 -5.49 -13.63
C ALA A 99 -2.47 -5.08 -13.63
N ARG A 100 -3.22 -5.39 -14.69
CA ARG A 100 -4.66 -5.09 -14.77
C ARG A 100 -5.45 -5.78 -13.66
N THR A 101 -5.15 -7.05 -13.41
CA THR A 101 -5.81 -7.85 -12.36
C THR A 101 -5.51 -7.27 -10.98
N ALA A 102 -4.26 -6.90 -10.72
CA ALA A 102 -3.88 -6.21 -9.50
C ALA A 102 -4.61 -4.88 -9.36
N TYR A 103 -4.61 -3.99 -10.37
CA TYR A 103 -5.34 -2.72 -10.30
C TYR A 103 -6.84 -2.88 -10.04
N ASN A 104 -7.47 -3.87 -10.67
CA ASN A 104 -8.91 -4.14 -10.51
C ASN A 104 -9.23 -4.67 -9.12
N GLU A 105 -8.46 -5.64 -8.62
CA GLU A 105 -8.75 -6.23 -7.31
C GLU A 105 -8.43 -5.27 -6.17
N THR A 106 -7.39 -4.47 -6.36
CA THR A 106 -7.04 -3.43 -5.40
C THR A 106 -8.12 -2.34 -5.36
N ASN A 107 -8.65 -1.91 -6.51
CA ASN A 107 -9.83 -1.02 -6.57
C ASN A 107 -11.06 -1.65 -5.91
N ARG A 108 -11.34 -2.92 -6.18
CA ARG A 108 -12.47 -3.64 -5.60
C ARG A 108 -12.36 -3.74 -4.09
N HIS A 109 -11.16 -3.99 -3.57
CA HIS A 109 -10.88 -4.01 -2.14
C HIS A 109 -11.16 -2.65 -1.49
N PHE A 110 -10.76 -1.54 -2.13
CA PHE A 110 -11.11 -0.19 -1.67
C PHE A 110 -12.61 0.08 -1.73
N SER A 111 -13.30 -0.27 -2.82
CA SER A 111 -14.74 -0.04 -2.95
C SER A 111 -15.54 -0.87 -1.94
N LYS A 112 -15.10 -2.12 -1.66
CA LYS A 112 -15.75 -3.00 -0.69
C LYS A 112 -15.52 -2.52 0.75
N ASN A 113 -14.33 -2.05 1.07
CA ASN A 113 -14.02 -1.53 2.40
C ASN A 113 -14.60 -0.13 2.64
N ALA A 114 -14.73 0.69 1.58
CA ALA A 114 -15.43 1.98 1.65
C ALA A 114 -16.96 1.82 1.74
N ALA A 115 -17.53 0.78 1.12
CA ALA A 115 -18.96 0.46 1.24
C ALA A 115 -19.31 -0.34 2.51
N GLY A 116 -18.33 -1.03 3.10
CA GLY A 116 -18.47 -1.82 4.34
C GLY A 116 -18.34 -1.01 5.63
N ALA A 117 -17.96 0.27 5.56
CA ALA A 117 -17.91 1.16 6.73
C ALA A 117 -19.31 1.45 7.34
N SER A 118 -20.39 0.97 6.73
CA SER A 118 -21.77 1.23 7.15
C SER A 118 -22.49 0.01 7.76
N HIS A 119 -21.87 -1.17 7.83
CA HIS A 119 -22.53 -2.34 8.42
C HIS A 119 -21.52 -3.41 8.83
N PHE A 120 -21.00 -3.32 10.04
CA PHE A 120 -20.61 -4.52 10.79
C PHE A 120 -21.84 -4.93 11.61
N PRO A 121 -22.53 -6.04 11.28
CA PRO A 121 -23.43 -6.69 12.21
C PRO A 121 -22.56 -7.22 13.36
N LEU A 122 -22.81 -6.71 14.56
CA LEU A 122 -22.15 -7.02 15.82
C LEU A 122 -22.48 -8.42 16.36
N ASP A 123 -22.80 -9.39 15.49
CA ASP A 123 -23.41 -10.64 15.92
C ASP A 123 -23.08 -11.82 15.00
N VAL A 124 -21.79 -12.14 14.86
CA VAL A 124 -21.32 -13.53 14.72
C VAL A 124 -19.98 -13.61 15.43
N ALA A 125 -20.05 -14.04 16.69
CA ALA A 125 -18.92 -14.60 17.39
C ALA A 125 -18.47 -15.87 16.65
N ASP A 126 -17.29 -15.83 16.05
CA ASP A 126 -16.48 -17.03 15.93
C ASP A 126 -15.38 -16.93 16.98
N GLU A 127 -15.47 -17.85 17.93
CA GLU A 127 -14.53 -18.12 18.99
C GLU A 127 -13.12 -18.34 18.41
N ILE A 128 -12.30 -17.28 18.43
CA ILE A 128 -10.85 -17.44 18.45
C ILE A 128 -10.39 -16.80 19.75
N GLU A 129 -9.87 -17.65 20.62
CA GLU A 129 -9.36 -17.36 21.95
C GLU A 129 -8.83 -15.92 22.10
N SER A 130 -9.57 -15.13 22.87
CA SER A 130 -9.13 -13.88 23.43
C SER A 130 -7.98 -14.15 24.41
N PRO A 131 -6.76 -13.64 24.21
CA PRO A 131 -5.97 -13.23 25.35
C PRO A 131 -6.51 -11.85 25.73
N GLN A 132 -7.45 -11.84 26.67
CA GLN A 132 -7.83 -10.67 27.46
C GLN A 132 -8.07 -9.38 26.66
N SER A 133 -9.34 -9.13 26.36
CA SER A 133 -9.83 -7.75 26.18
C SER A 133 -9.45 -6.91 27.41
N VAL A 134 -8.32 -6.21 27.31
CA VAL A 134 -7.97 -5.12 28.20
C VAL A 134 -8.60 -3.88 27.59
N ALA A 135 -9.69 -3.41 28.21
CA ALA A 135 -10.13 -2.04 28.02
C ALA A 135 -8.93 -1.11 28.26
N GLY A 136 -8.46 -0.42 27.21
CA GLY A 136 -7.34 0.53 27.33
C GLY A 136 -6.16 0.34 26.39
N ASP A 137 -6.30 -0.27 25.21
CA ASP A 137 -5.24 -0.25 24.20
C ASP A 137 -5.25 1.07 23.40
N SER A 138 -5.08 2.18 24.14
CA SER A 138 -5.11 3.56 23.61
C SER A 138 -4.16 3.78 22.45
N ASP A 139 -3.07 3.00 22.42
CA ASP A 139 -2.03 3.12 21.41
C ASP A 139 -2.48 2.50 20.07
N ALA A 140 -3.23 1.40 20.09
CA ALA A 140 -3.78 0.80 18.88
C ALA A 140 -4.90 1.66 18.27
N GLU A 141 -5.75 2.25 19.12
CA GLU A 141 -6.77 3.23 18.70
C GLU A 141 -6.11 4.50 18.16
N PHE A 142 -5.10 5.02 18.86
CA PHE A 142 -4.32 6.18 18.42
C PHE A 142 -3.64 5.92 17.08
N GLN A 143 -3.00 4.77 16.89
CA GLN A 143 -2.38 4.41 15.62
C GLN A 143 -3.42 4.32 14.50
N SER A 144 -4.56 3.67 14.75
CA SER A 144 -5.66 3.61 13.79
C SER A 144 -6.16 5.00 13.39
N LEU A 145 -6.35 5.90 14.36
CA LEU A 145 -6.77 7.28 14.12
C LEU A 145 -5.70 8.10 13.40
N ALA A 146 -4.44 8.01 13.83
CA ALA A 146 -3.32 8.72 13.23
C ALA A 146 -3.15 8.32 11.76
N TYR A 147 -3.30 7.03 11.51
CA TYR A 147 -3.26 6.46 10.18
C TYR A 147 -4.46 6.88 9.31
N PHE A 148 -5.68 6.90 9.85
CA PHE A 148 -6.86 7.41 9.15
C PHE A 148 -6.66 8.89 8.74
N VAL A 149 -6.24 9.72 9.70
CA VAL A 149 -5.97 11.15 9.43
C VAL A 149 -4.83 11.32 8.42
N TRP A 150 -3.84 10.42 8.41
CA TRP A 150 -2.77 10.40 7.43
C TRP A 150 -3.29 10.10 6.02
N GLN A 151 -4.12 9.07 5.83
CA GLN A 151 -4.71 8.74 4.52
C GLN A 151 -5.51 9.91 3.95
N GLU A 152 -6.30 10.55 4.80
CA GLU A 152 -7.11 11.71 4.41
C GLU A 152 -6.24 12.93 4.08
N THR A 153 -5.10 13.08 4.78
CA THR A 153 -4.09 14.07 4.42
C THR A 153 -3.46 13.76 3.07
N CYS A 154 -3.19 12.49 2.75
CA CYS A 154 -2.64 12.08 1.46
C CYS A 154 -3.58 12.35 0.27
N GLN A 155 -4.90 12.37 0.49
CA GLN A 155 -5.91 12.70 -0.52
C GLN A 155 -6.02 14.21 -0.81
N LEU A 156 -5.42 15.07 0.02
CA LEU A 156 -5.36 16.51 -0.25
C LEU A 156 -4.46 16.80 -1.46
N SER A 157 -4.71 17.92 -2.13
CA SER A 157 -3.82 18.34 -3.22
C SER A 157 -2.41 18.61 -2.67
N LEU A 158 -1.38 18.45 -3.51
CA LEU A 158 0.02 18.71 -3.10
C LEU A 158 0.19 20.04 -2.38
N ARG A 159 -0.46 21.09 -2.90
CA ARG A 159 -0.46 22.42 -2.31
C ARG A 159 -1.08 22.44 -0.92
N GLN A 160 -2.22 21.78 -0.74
CA GLN A 160 -2.91 21.66 0.55
C GLN A 160 -2.05 20.87 1.55
N ARG A 161 -1.43 19.76 1.13
CA ARG A 161 -0.50 18.97 1.94
C ARG A 161 0.68 19.81 2.41
N ARG A 162 1.39 20.48 1.49
CA ARG A 162 2.51 21.38 1.81
C ARG A 162 2.09 22.50 2.75
N ALA A 163 0.97 23.17 2.50
CA ALA A 163 0.47 24.25 3.34
C ALA A 163 0.06 23.80 4.76
N LEU A 164 -0.42 22.56 4.90
CA LEU A 164 -0.85 21.98 6.18
C LEU A 164 0.33 21.42 6.99
N LEU A 165 1.11 20.54 6.37
CA LEU A 165 2.19 19.78 7.01
C LEU A 165 3.38 20.69 7.37
N LEU A 166 3.81 21.56 6.45
CA LEU A 166 4.95 22.45 6.69
C LEU A 166 4.65 23.55 7.72
N HIS A 167 3.37 23.83 8.00
CA HIS A 167 2.96 24.81 9.00
C HIS A 167 2.82 24.17 10.40
N SER A 168 2.86 22.85 10.55
CA SER A 168 2.50 22.20 11.83
C SER A 168 3.46 21.09 12.23
N ARG A 169 4.48 21.45 13.02
CA ARG A 169 5.37 20.47 13.66
C ARG A 169 4.60 19.44 14.51
N LYS A 170 3.54 19.88 15.20
CA LYS A 170 2.70 18.97 16.02
C LYS A 170 2.05 17.88 15.18
N LEU A 171 1.61 18.22 13.96
CA LEU A 171 0.97 17.26 13.07
C LEU A 171 1.97 16.25 12.52
N ILE A 172 3.20 16.69 12.22
CA ILE A 172 4.30 15.78 11.85
C ILE A 172 4.60 14.79 12.97
N VAL A 173 4.79 15.29 14.20
CA VAL A 173 5.04 14.43 15.37
C VAL A 173 3.88 13.47 15.62
N TYR A 174 2.63 13.92 15.41
CA TYR A 174 1.44 13.07 15.52
C TYR A 174 1.49 11.90 14.53
N PHE A 175 1.82 12.14 13.27
CA PHE A 175 1.95 11.09 12.27
C PHE A 175 3.13 10.16 12.53
N GLN A 176 4.27 10.69 12.97
CA GLN A 176 5.45 9.88 13.32
C GLN A 176 5.17 8.95 14.50
N LYS A 177 4.48 9.45 15.54
CA LYS A 177 4.01 8.60 16.64
C LYS A 177 3.01 7.53 16.18
N GLY A 178 2.23 7.84 15.14
CA GLY A 178 1.34 6.89 14.46
C GLY A 178 2.05 5.90 13.53
N GLY A 179 3.38 5.95 13.42
CA GLY A 179 4.19 5.04 12.60
C GLY A 179 4.46 5.49 11.17
N VAL A 180 4.07 6.71 10.78
CA VAL A 180 4.39 7.28 9.47
C VAL A 180 5.88 7.65 9.42
N ARG A 181 6.60 7.10 8.45
CA ARG A 181 8.05 7.29 8.32
C ARG A 181 8.41 8.59 7.60
N GLU A 182 9.65 9.04 7.77
CA GLU A 182 10.15 10.26 7.14
C GLU A 182 10.11 10.16 5.61
N GLU A 183 10.34 8.97 5.04
CA GLU A 183 10.24 8.74 3.60
C GLU A 183 8.82 8.92 3.07
N GLU A 184 7.82 8.53 3.87
CA GLU A 184 6.40 8.64 3.52
C GLU A 184 5.95 10.11 3.59
N LEU A 185 6.45 10.86 4.58
CA LEU A 185 6.26 12.31 4.68
C LEU A 185 6.88 13.03 3.48
N ALA A 186 8.15 12.76 3.18
CA ALA A 186 8.86 13.34 2.04
C ALA A 186 8.16 13.03 0.70
N GLN A 187 7.78 11.76 0.50
CA GLN A 187 7.06 11.32 -0.70
C GLN A 187 5.70 12.02 -0.83
N SER A 188 4.95 12.18 0.26
CA SER A 188 3.66 12.89 0.24
C SER A 188 3.80 14.37 -0.14
N LEU A 189 4.97 14.96 0.10
CA LEU A 189 5.27 16.35 -0.23
C LEU A 189 5.95 16.49 -1.59
N GLU A 190 6.15 15.39 -2.32
CA GLU A 190 6.91 15.34 -3.57
C GLU A 190 8.27 16.03 -3.42
N MET A 191 9.02 15.62 -2.40
CA MET A 191 10.35 16.12 -2.05
C MET A 191 11.31 14.95 -1.90
N GLU A 192 12.60 15.22 -2.10
CA GLU A 192 13.64 14.25 -1.75
C GLU A 192 13.75 14.12 -0.23
N ILE A 193 14.15 12.94 0.25
CA ILE A 193 14.32 12.71 1.69
C ILE A 193 15.36 13.66 2.32
N GLY A 194 16.46 13.97 1.60
CA GLY A 194 17.46 14.93 2.08
C GLY A 194 16.88 16.34 2.28
N GLU A 195 16.12 16.83 1.28
CA GLU A 195 15.43 18.11 1.35
C GLU A 195 14.40 18.14 2.50
N TRP A 196 13.66 17.05 2.70
CA TRP A 196 12.72 16.91 3.81
C TRP A 196 13.41 17.03 5.17
N LEU A 197 14.55 16.34 5.37
CA LEU A 197 15.29 16.40 6.63
C LEU A 197 15.85 17.80 6.93
N GLU A 198 16.20 18.57 5.91
CA GLU A 198 16.59 19.98 6.09
C GLU A 198 15.40 20.90 6.43
N VAL A 199 14.21 20.57 5.94
CA VAL A 199 13.00 21.33 6.20
C VAL A 199 12.41 20.98 7.57
N VAL A 200 12.44 19.71 7.99
CA VAL A 200 11.81 19.24 9.23
C VAL A 200 12.39 19.92 10.47
N VAL A 201 13.70 20.22 10.46
CA VAL A 201 14.39 20.92 11.56
C VAL A 201 13.97 22.40 11.68
N LYS A 202 13.42 22.99 10.61
CA LYS A 202 12.96 24.40 10.55
C LYS A 202 11.47 24.54 10.85
N LEU A 203 10.75 23.44 11.09
CA LEU A 203 9.31 23.49 11.33
C LEU A 203 8.95 24.14 12.68
N PRO A 204 7.82 24.87 12.76
CA PRO A 204 6.88 25.16 11.66
C PRO A 204 7.34 26.32 10.77
N LEU A 205 7.09 26.22 9.47
CA LEU A 205 7.35 27.29 8.52
C LEU A 205 6.21 28.32 8.51
N GLN A 206 6.59 29.59 8.35
CA GLN A 206 5.67 30.71 8.12
C GLN A 206 5.12 30.69 6.68
N ASP A 207 3.98 31.34 6.44
CA ASP A 207 3.34 31.37 5.12
C ASP A 207 4.26 31.90 4.02
N ALA A 208 5.09 32.90 4.32
CA ALA A 208 6.08 33.43 3.39
C ALA A 208 7.18 32.42 3.05
N GLN A 209 7.61 31.60 4.03
CA GLN A 209 8.61 30.56 3.82
C GLN A 209 8.03 29.41 2.99
N ILE A 210 6.79 29.00 3.27
CA ILE A 210 6.06 28.00 2.48
C ILE A 210 5.82 28.52 1.05
N ALA A 211 5.43 29.79 0.90
CA ALA A 211 5.23 30.41 -0.41
C ALA A 211 6.52 30.46 -1.23
N ARG A 212 7.66 30.79 -0.61
CA ARG A 212 8.98 30.71 -1.25
C ARG A 212 9.31 29.27 -1.63
N PHE A 213 9.06 28.31 -0.74
CA PHE A 213 9.31 26.89 -1.00
C PHE A 213 8.46 26.35 -2.17
N VAL A 214 7.19 26.73 -2.24
CA VAL A 214 6.24 26.29 -3.29
C VAL A 214 6.41 27.09 -4.60
N GLY A 215 6.87 28.33 -4.51
CA GLY A 215 6.95 29.29 -5.63
C GLY A 215 8.36 29.62 -6.09
N ALA A 216 9.40 28.96 -5.58
CA ALA A 216 10.82 29.22 -5.83
C ALA A 216 11.24 29.24 -7.32
N THR A 217 10.37 28.77 -8.22
CA THR A 217 10.66 28.66 -9.65
C THR A 217 10.24 29.87 -10.49
N ASP A 218 9.43 30.81 -9.98
CA ASP A 218 8.98 31.96 -10.77
C ASP A 218 9.19 33.28 -10.01
N GLU A 219 10.30 33.97 -10.29
CA GLU A 219 10.58 35.35 -9.81
C GLU A 219 9.52 36.37 -10.24
N ARG A 220 8.67 36.01 -11.21
CA ARG A 220 7.58 36.86 -11.73
C ARG A 220 6.28 36.78 -10.92
N ARG A 221 6.14 35.84 -9.98
CA ARG A 221 4.88 35.70 -9.21
C ARG A 221 4.89 36.65 -8.03
N ASN A 222 3.82 37.43 -7.90
CA ASN A 222 3.57 38.28 -6.74
C ASN A 222 3.51 37.40 -5.47
N LEU A 223 4.52 37.53 -4.62
CA LEU A 223 4.69 36.74 -3.39
C LEU A 223 3.45 36.84 -2.48
N GLU A 224 2.81 38.00 -2.40
CA GLU A 224 1.63 38.23 -1.57
C GLU A 224 0.43 37.39 -2.04
N SER A 225 0.27 37.25 -3.36
CA SER A 225 -0.75 36.38 -3.95
C SER A 225 -0.51 34.90 -3.62
N VAL A 226 0.76 34.47 -3.66
CA VAL A 226 1.13 33.08 -3.30
C VAL A 226 0.87 32.83 -1.81
N ILE A 227 1.26 33.76 -0.93
CA ILE A 227 1.01 33.70 0.52
C ILE A 227 -0.49 33.55 0.81
N ASN A 228 -1.33 34.41 0.24
CA ASN A 228 -2.78 34.35 0.43
C ASN A 228 -3.37 33.03 -0.05
N SER A 229 -2.82 32.49 -1.12
CA SER A 229 -3.27 31.23 -1.67
C SER A 229 -2.76 30.01 -0.87
N ILE A 230 -1.61 30.10 -0.18
CA ILE A 230 -1.17 29.12 0.84
C ILE A 230 -2.10 29.15 2.06
N LYS A 231 -2.45 30.34 2.57
CA LYS A 231 -3.43 30.50 3.66
C LYS A 231 -4.77 29.85 3.32
N LYS A 232 -5.28 30.12 2.11
CA LYS A 232 -6.50 29.50 1.58
C LYS A 232 -6.38 27.98 1.50
N ALA A 233 -5.30 27.45 0.92
CA ALA A 233 -5.08 26.01 0.83
C ALA A 233 -5.05 25.33 2.21
N ARG A 234 -4.41 25.95 3.20
CA ARG A 234 -4.41 25.43 4.58
C ARG A 234 -5.80 25.47 5.22
N HIS A 235 -6.56 26.54 4.99
CA HIS A 235 -7.93 26.65 5.49
C HIS A 235 -8.82 25.54 4.90
N GLU A 236 -8.77 25.33 3.58
CA GLU A 236 -9.52 24.26 2.89
C GLU A 236 -9.10 22.87 3.36
N ALA A 237 -7.79 22.63 3.54
CA ALA A 237 -7.27 21.38 4.07
C ALA A 237 -7.87 21.05 5.45
N ARG A 238 -7.87 22.04 6.35
CA ARG A 238 -8.47 21.88 7.68
C ARG A 238 -9.99 21.67 7.63
N ALA A 239 -10.68 22.38 6.74
CA ALA A 239 -12.12 22.21 6.56
C ALA A 239 -12.46 20.78 6.09
N LYS A 240 -11.72 20.24 5.11
CA LYS A 240 -11.88 18.86 4.66
C LYS A 240 -11.63 17.84 5.78
N LEU A 241 -10.54 18.00 6.54
CA LEU A 241 -10.23 17.10 7.66
C LEU A 241 -11.26 17.19 8.81
N ARG A 242 -11.86 18.36 9.02
CA ARG A 242 -12.95 18.52 10.03
C ARG A 242 -14.24 17.84 9.62
N LEU A 243 -14.60 17.84 8.35
CA LEU A 243 -15.80 17.15 7.86
C LEU A 243 -15.74 15.63 8.09
N LEU A 244 -14.54 15.08 8.28
CA LEU A 244 -14.30 13.65 8.49
C LEU A 244 -14.31 13.26 9.97
N THR A 245 -14.10 14.22 10.88
CA THR A 245 -14.11 14.00 12.34
C THR A 245 -15.46 14.27 12.98
N ASN A 246 -16.40 14.87 12.23
CA ASN A 246 -17.78 15.15 12.65
C ASN A 246 -18.82 14.18 12.05
N LYS A 247 -18.37 13.11 11.39
CA LYS A 247 -19.22 12.00 10.93
C LYS A 247 -19.04 10.82 11.88
#